data_AF-A0A2T1D239-F1
#
_entry.id   AF-A0A2T1D239-F1
#
_cell.length_a   1.000
_cell.length_b   1.000
_cell.length_c   1.000
_cell.angle_alpha   90.00
_cell.angle_beta   90.00
_cell.angle_gamma   90.00
#
_symmetry.space_group_name_H-M   'P 1'
#
loop_
_entity.id
_entity.type
_entity.pdbx_description
1 polymer ?
#
loop_
_entity_poly.entity_id
_entity_poly.type
_entity_poly.pdbx_seq_one_letter_code
_entity_poly.pdbx_strand_id
1 'polypeptide(L)'
;KMNHIYFTALVNGAGLAAALAKGDGRERVYIVEPTGGFENDPNVTDKKFPGNPMRSYRSKVPLKIVGEVTDWVKQTPEEVQKWREKLANNKGEIIN
;
A
#
# COMPACT_ATOMS: atom_id res chain seq x y z
N LYS A 1 -15.35 -7.15 2.09
CA LYS A 1 -14.50 -7.85 3.10
C LYS A 1 -13.08 -7.88 2.58
N MET A 2 -12.06 -7.58 3.39
CA MET A 2 -10.66 -7.72 2.96
C MET A 2 -10.21 -9.17 3.10
N ASN A 3 -9.87 -9.81 1.98
CA ASN A 3 -9.43 -11.20 1.91
C ASN A 3 -7.90 -11.31 1.83
N HIS A 4 -7.21 -10.19 1.65
CA HIS A 4 -5.77 -10.12 1.46
C HIS A 4 -5.12 -9.02 2.30
N ILE A 5 -3.87 -9.26 2.69
CA ILE A 5 -2.94 -8.29 3.24
C ILE A 5 -2.11 -7.74 2.07
N TYR A 6 -2.05 -6.42 1.95
CA TYR A 6 -1.33 -5.72 0.88
C TYR A 6 0.00 -5.17 1.39
N PHE A 7 1.06 -5.29 0.60
CA PHE A 7 2.39 -4.81 0.94
C PHE A 7 3.18 -4.45 -0.31
N THR A 8 4.26 -3.68 -0.16
CA THR A 8 5.10 -3.24 -1.28
C THR A 8 6.57 -3.31 -0.91
N ALA A 9 7.43 -3.54 -1.92
CA ALA A 9 8.88 -3.46 -1.77
C ALA A 9 9.42 -2.02 -1.89
N LEU A 10 8.57 -1.00 -2.09
CA LEU A 10 8.95 0.40 -2.18
C LEU A 10 8.56 1.16 -0.91
N VAL A 11 9.57 1.66 -0.16
CA VAL A 11 9.37 2.38 1.11
C VAL A 11 8.45 3.60 0.94
N ASN A 12 8.68 4.41 -0.10
CA ASN A 12 7.84 5.59 -0.36
C ASN A 12 6.40 5.21 -0.76
N GLY A 13 6.22 4.05 -1.41
CA GLY A 13 4.88 3.52 -1.69
C GLY A 13 4.15 3.13 -0.41
N ALA A 14 4.85 2.49 0.53
CA ALA A 14 4.32 2.16 1.85
C ALA A 14 4.01 3.41 2.68
N GLY A 15 4.88 4.43 2.63
CA GLY A 15 4.66 5.72 3.29
C GLY A 15 3.41 6.44 2.80
N LEU A 16 3.20 6.50 1.47
CA LEU A 16 1.98 7.07 0.90
C LEU A 16 0.73 6.28 1.32
N ALA A 17 0.81 4.94 1.32
CA ALA A 17 -0.30 4.10 1.76
C ALA A 17 -0.63 4.31 3.24
N ALA A 18 0.38 4.49 4.09
CA ALA A 18 0.20 4.80 5.51
C ALA A 18 -0.56 6.13 5.71
N ALA A 19 -0.22 7.18 4.95
CA ALA A 19 -0.90 8.48 5.00
C ALA A 19 -2.36 8.47 4.51
N LEU A 20 -2.69 7.49 3.66
CA LEU A 20 -4.03 7.30 3.11
C LEU A 20 -4.83 6.25 3.88
N ALA A 21 -4.23 5.57 4.84
CA ALA A 21 -4.90 4.57 5.66
C ALA A 21 -6.07 5.21 6.42
N LYS A 22 -7.12 4.40 6.64
CA LYS A 22 -8.27 4.83 7.45
C LYS A 22 -7.90 4.79 8.93
N GLY A 23 -8.19 5.88 9.64
CA GLY A 23 -7.98 6.02 11.08
C GLY A 23 -7.25 7.32 11.42
N ASP A 24 -7.30 7.70 12.70
CA ASP A 24 -6.69 8.93 13.21
C ASP A 24 -5.37 8.68 13.94
N GLY A 25 -4.90 7.42 13.92
CA GLY A 25 -3.63 7.02 14.52
C GLY A 25 -2.44 7.54 13.72
N ARG A 26 -1.28 7.66 14.40
CA ARG A 26 -0.03 7.98 13.73
C ARG A 26 0.30 6.94 12.66
N GLU A 27 0.67 7.41 11.47
CA GLU A 27 1.16 6.61 10.36
C GLU A 27 2.36 5.74 10.77
N ARG A 28 2.36 4.48 10.34
CA ARG A 28 3.43 3.52 10.58
C ARG A 28 3.72 2.70 9.34
N VAL A 29 5.00 2.42 9.11
CA VAL A 29 5.47 1.55 8.02
C VAL A 29 6.26 0.40 8.63
N TYR A 30 5.79 -0.82 8.45
CA TYR A 30 6.44 -2.02 8.98
C TYR A 30 7.22 -2.75 7.90
N ILE A 31 8.39 -3.27 8.28
CA ILE A 31 9.12 -4.25 7.49
C ILE A 31 8.51 -5.61 7.79
N VAL A 32 8.14 -6.33 6.74
CA VAL A 32 7.42 -7.59 6.85
C VAL A 32 8.10 -8.70 6.05
N GLU A 33 8.06 -9.90 6.59
CA GLU A 33 8.43 -11.13 5.90
C GLU A 33 7.15 -11.92 5.56
N PRO A 34 6.92 -12.27 4.28
CA PRO A 34 5.84 -13.18 3.92
C PRO A 34 6.04 -14.55 4.56
N THR A 35 5.02 -15.07 5.25
CA THR A 35 5.10 -16.43 5.84
C THR A 35 4.60 -17.51 4.90
N GLY A 36 4.32 -17.17 3.64
CA GLY A 36 3.87 -18.09 2.60
C GLY A 36 3.64 -17.37 1.28
N GLY A 37 2.83 -17.97 0.40
CA GLY A 37 2.62 -17.48 -0.96
C GLY A 37 2.01 -16.07 -1.02
N PHE A 38 2.48 -15.28 -1.98
CA PHE A 38 1.95 -13.97 -2.33
C PHE A 38 1.96 -13.81 -3.84
N GLU A 39 1.17 -12.86 -4.33
CA GLU A 39 1.04 -12.56 -5.76
C GLU A 39 1.13 -11.05 -6.00
N ASN A 40 1.30 -10.65 -7.26
CA ASN A 40 1.25 -9.25 -7.65
C ASN A 40 -0.13 -8.66 -7.31
N ASP A 41 -0.16 -7.41 -6.84
CA ASP A 41 -1.41 -6.71 -6.57
C ASP A 41 -2.12 -6.36 -7.89
N PRO A 42 -3.29 -6.96 -8.18
CA PRO A 42 -4.01 -6.72 -9.42
C PRO A 42 -4.62 -5.32 -9.49
N ASN A 43 -4.66 -4.56 -8.38
CA ASN A 43 -5.18 -3.19 -8.38
C ASN A 43 -4.23 -2.19 -9.05
N VAL A 44 -2.94 -2.53 -9.15
CA VAL A 44 -1.90 -1.64 -9.68
C VAL A 44 -0.97 -2.29 -10.71
N THR A 45 -0.93 -3.61 -10.77
CA THR A 45 -0.18 -4.37 -11.77
C THR A 45 -0.93 -4.41 -13.10
N ASP A 46 -0.24 -4.14 -14.20
CA ASP A 46 -0.80 -4.13 -15.56
C ASP A 46 -2.04 -3.23 -15.71
N LYS A 47 -2.09 -2.12 -14.94
CA LYS A 47 -3.18 -1.12 -15.01
C LYS A 47 -2.77 0.09 -15.84
N LYS A 48 -2.00 0.98 -15.23
CA LYS A 48 -1.53 2.19 -15.90
C LYS A 48 -0.23 1.96 -16.69
N PHE A 49 0.58 1.02 -16.20
CA PHE A 49 1.89 0.68 -16.74
C PHE A 49 2.01 -0.85 -16.83
N PRO A 50 2.77 -1.38 -17.81
CA PRO A 50 2.99 -2.81 -17.93
C PRO A 50 3.82 -3.36 -16.75
N GLY A 51 3.48 -4.57 -16.32
CA GLY A 51 4.09 -5.26 -15.19
C GLY A 51 3.74 -4.64 -13.84
N ASN A 52 4.64 -4.85 -12.86
CA ASN A 52 4.49 -4.41 -11.49
C ASN A 52 5.59 -3.38 -11.10
N PRO A 53 5.59 -2.17 -11.68
CA PRO A 53 6.62 -1.17 -11.39
C PRO A 53 6.58 -0.67 -9.95
N MET A 54 5.39 -0.68 -9.33
CA MET A 54 5.20 -0.30 -7.93
C MET A 54 5.65 -1.38 -6.95
N ARG A 55 6.03 -2.57 -7.45
CA ARG A 55 6.40 -3.75 -6.65
C ARG A 55 5.40 -3.98 -5.52
N SER A 56 4.12 -3.93 -5.88
CA SER A 56 3.00 -4.11 -4.96
C SER A 56 2.51 -5.55 -5.01
N TYR A 57 2.23 -6.11 -3.85
CA TYR A 57 1.88 -7.51 -3.68
C TYR A 57 0.72 -7.65 -2.70
N ARG A 58 0.09 -8.82 -2.74
CA ARG A 58 -0.93 -9.20 -1.77
C ARG A 58 -0.80 -10.66 -1.36
N SER A 59 -1.20 -10.99 -0.13
CA SER A 59 -1.20 -12.36 0.39
C SER A 59 -2.47 -12.67 1.19
N LYS A 60 -2.94 -13.93 1.12
CA LYS A 60 -3.99 -14.46 1.99
C LYS A 60 -3.44 -15.01 3.30
N VAL A 61 -2.14 -15.30 3.36
CA VAL A 61 -1.48 -15.77 4.57
C VAL A 61 -0.95 -14.59 5.39
N PRO A 62 -0.79 -14.74 6.71
CA PRO A 62 -0.23 -13.70 7.55
C PRO A 62 1.17 -13.24 7.08
N LEU A 63 1.54 -12.04 7.51
CA LEU A 63 2.90 -11.52 7.37
C LEU A 63 3.52 -11.42 8.77
N LYS A 64 4.83 -11.67 8.86
CA LYS A 64 5.59 -11.49 10.09
C LYS A 64 6.21 -10.09 10.10
N ILE A 65 5.89 -9.27 11.09
CA ILE A 65 6.57 -7.99 11.29
C ILE A 65 7.97 -8.28 11.84
N VAL A 66 9.00 -7.74 11.18
CA VAL A 66 10.41 -7.89 11.57
C VAL A 66 11.09 -6.57 11.89
N GLY A 67 10.42 -5.45 11.64
CA GLY A 67 10.91 -4.12 11.99
C GLY A 67 9.90 -3.03 11.68
N GLU A 68 10.26 -1.81 12.03
CA GLU A 68 9.53 -0.59 11.69
C GLU A 68 10.49 0.35 10.98
N VAL A 69 10.09 0.86 9.81
CA VAL A 69 10.80 1.95 9.15
C VAL A 69 10.27 3.23 9.75
N THR A 70 11.14 4.12 10.20
CA THR A 70 10.78 5.45 10.73
C THR A 70 11.20 6.61 9.82
N ASP A 71 12.09 6.32 8.87
CA ASP A 71 12.67 7.30 7.96
C ASP A 71 12.16 7.04 6.53
N TRP A 72 11.17 7.83 6.13
CA TRP A 72 10.64 7.83 4.78
C TRP A 72 10.15 9.23 4.44
N VAL A 73 10.04 9.53 3.14
CA VAL A 73 9.53 10.82 2.68
C VAL A 73 8.06 10.93 3.02
N LYS A 74 7.72 11.82 3.96
CA LYS A 74 6.34 12.12 4.31
C LYS A 74 5.76 13.11 3.31
N GLN A 75 4.56 12.80 2.84
CA GLN A 75 3.79 13.71 2.01
C GLN A 75 3.33 14.91 2.85
N THR A 76 3.26 16.08 2.23
CA THR A 76 2.66 17.24 2.91
C THR A 76 1.14 17.04 3.05
N PRO A 77 0.49 17.71 4.03
CA PRO A 77 -0.97 17.64 4.17
C PRO A 77 -1.72 17.98 2.87
N GLU A 78 -1.23 18.94 2.09
CA GLU A 78 -1.82 19.35 0.82
C GLU A 78 -1.69 18.25 -0.25
N GLU A 79 -0.57 17.54 -0.27
CA GLU A 79 -0.38 16.40 -1.18
C GLU A 79 -1.27 15.23 -0.81
N VAL A 80 -1.38 14.91 0.48
CA VAL A 80 -2.30 13.87 0.99
C VAL A 80 -3.73 14.21 0.62
N GLN A 81 -4.14 15.47 0.78
CA GLN A 81 -5.48 15.93 0.42
C GLN A 81 -5.75 15.76 -1.09
N LYS A 82 -4.80 16.15 -1.94
CA LYS A 82 -4.90 15.93 -3.41
C LYS A 82 -5.03 14.44 -3.75
N TRP A 83 -4.33 13.56 -3.05
CA TRP A 83 -4.47 12.11 -3.23
C TRP A 83 -5.85 11.61 -2.81
N ARG A 84 -6.36 12.07 -1.67
CA ARG A 84 -7.71 11.72 -1.18
C ARG A 84 -8.79 12.15 -2.17
N GLU A 85 -8.69 13.35 -2.72
CA GLU A 85 -9.62 13.86 -3.76
C GLU A 85 -9.56 13.02 -5.04
N LYS A 86 -8.35 12.68 -5.51
CA LYS A 86 -8.18 11.79 -6.67
C LYS A 86 -8.80 10.42 -6.44
N LEU A 87 -8.64 9.85 -5.25
CA LEU A 87 -9.21 8.55 -4.88
C LEU A 87 -10.73 8.61 -4.73
N ALA A 88 -11.27 9.69 -4.17
CA ALA A 88 -12.72 9.89 -4.06
C ALA A 88 -13.40 10.00 -5.43
N ASN A 89 -12.70 10.56 -6.42
CA ASN A 89 -13.16 10.65 -7.80
C ASN A 89 -12.89 9.39 -8.63
N ASN A 90 -12.15 8.41 -8.08
CA ASN A 90 -11.83 7.17 -8.77
C ASN A 90 -12.99 6.17 -8.64
N LYS A 91 -13.56 5.77 -9.77
CA LYS A 91 -14.64 4.76 -9.84
C LYS A 91 -14.13 3.32 -9.99
N GLY A 92 -12.82 3.11 -9.88
CA GLY A 92 -12.19 1.80 -10.00
C GLY A 92 -12.58 0.90 -8.83
N GLU A 93 -13.02 -0.31 -9.14
CA GLU A 93 -13.31 -1.32 -8.14
C GLU A 93 -12.01 -1.92 -7.60
N ILE A 94 -11.92 -2.06 -6.28
CA ILE A 94 -10.82 -2.77 -5.63
C ILE A 94 -11.07 -4.27 -5.81
N ILE A 95 -10.18 -4.93 -6.54
CA ILE A 95 -10.17 -6.38 -6.73
C ILE A 95 -9.62 -7.00 -5.44
N ASN A 96 -10.50 -7.61 -4.64
CA ASN A 96 -10.15 -8.19 -3.33
C ASN A 96 -10.22 -9.72 -3.32
#